data_AF-W0F1I0-F1
#
_entry.id   AF-W0F1I0-F1
#
_cell.length_a   1.000
_cell.length_b   1.000
_cell.length_c   1.000
_cell.angle_alpha   90.00
_cell.angle_beta   90.00
_cell.angle_gamma   90.00
#
_symmetry.space_group_name_H-M   'P 1'
#
loop_
_entity.id
_entity.type
_entity.pdbx_description
1 polymer ?
#
loop_
_entity_poly.entity_id
_entity_poly.type
_entity_poly.pdbx_seq_one_letter_code
_entity_poly.pdbx_strand_id
1 'polypeptide(L)'
;MNWEFQAITATALGIALAACCGFRVFVPLLVAGLASRFHFFHFSESFLWLSSTPALIALGAATIIEIAGYYIPFVDNILDTIAAPMATIAGTVLATSVIPIDNEWVKWIAGIITGGGSAGLIASGTGILRLFSTKTTLGTGNNFVATGENTAAVAGSILSFIIPVVMAVIFLFFIVWVLRKVWKKMRGRRQVRTV
;
A
#
# COMPACT_ATOMS: atom_id res chain seq x y z
N MET A 1 6.38 24.32 18.79
CA MET A 1 6.44 22.87 19.08
C MET A 1 5.35 22.05 18.38
N ASN A 2 4.18 22.63 18.03
CA ASN A 2 3.07 21.90 17.41
C ASN A 2 3.26 21.57 15.92
N TRP A 3 4.04 22.38 15.20
CA TRP A 3 4.21 22.24 13.74
C TRP A 3 5.01 20.97 13.36
N GLU A 4 6.11 20.68 14.08
CA GLU A 4 6.91 19.48 13.81
C GLU A 4 6.12 18.21 14.07
N PHE A 5 5.35 18.18 15.16
CA PHE A 5 4.52 17.03 15.49
C PHE A 5 3.45 16.78 14.42
N GLN A 6 2.80 17.83 13.92
CA GLN A 6 1.83 17.71 12.82
C GLN A 6 2.49 17.19 11.54
N ALA A 7 3.67 17.72 11.17
CA ALA A 7 4.40 17.29 9.99
C ALA A 7 4.84 15.82 10.07
N ILE A 8 5.33 15.38 11.23
CA ILE A 8 5.71 14.00 11.47
C ILE A 8 4.48 13.09 11.37
N THR A 9 3.37 13.49 11.99
CA THR A 9 2.12 12.70 12.02
C THR A 9 1.53 12.56 10.62
N ALA A 10 1.50 13.64 9.84
CA ALA A 10 1.01 13.65 8.46
C ALA A 10 1.91 12.81 7.52
N THR A 11 3.24 12.94 7.67
CA THR A 11 4.19 12.14 6.89
C THR A 11 4.06 10.65 7.24
N ALA A 12 3.91 10.32 8.53
CA ALA A 12 3.69 8.96 8.99
C ALA A 12 2.37 8.39 8.45
N LEU A 13 1.28 9.18 8.46
CA LEU A 13 0.01 8.80 7.85
C LEU A 13 0.18 8.47 6.36
N GLY A 14 0.91 9.31 5.61
CA GLY A 14 1.16 9.11 4.18
C GLY A 14 1.93 7.83 3.90
N ILE A 15 2.99 7.58 4.67
CA ILE A 15 3.79 6.35 4.57
C ILE A 15 2.94 5.12 4.94
N ALA A 16 2.13 5.20 6.00
CA ALA A 16 1.32 4.09 6.44
C ALA A 16 0.19 3.75 5.44
N LEU A 17 -0.53 4.75 4.93
CA LEU A 17 -1.52 4.58 3.87
C LEU A 17 -0.90 4.05 2.57
N ALA A 18 0.27 4.56 2.19
CA ALA A 18 0.98 4.06 1.02
C ALA A 18 1.47 2.62 1.21
N ALA A 19 1.93 2.25 2.39
CA ALA A 19 2.25 0.87 2.71
C ALA A 19 1.01 -0.04 2.58
N CYS A 20 -0.16 0.43 3.02
CA CYS A 20 -1.42 -0.27 2.80
C CYS A 20 -1.73 -0.50 1.31
N CYS A 21 -1.39 0.46 0.43
CA CYS A 21 -1.54 0.32 -1.02
C CYS A 21 -0.78 -0.86 -1.60
N GLY A 22 0.31 -1.27 -0.96
CA GLY A 22 1.07 -2.44 -1.36
C GLY A 22 0.37 -3.78 -1.09
N PHE A 23 -0.58 -3.83 -0.15
CA PHE A 23 -1.41 -5.02 0.06
C PHE A 23 -2.61 -5.03 -0.88
N ARG A 24 -3.27 -3.87 -1.03
CA ARG A 24 -4.41 -3.66 -1.93
C ARG A 24 -4.40 -2.24 -2.45
N VAL A 25 -4.57 -2.07 -3.75
CA VAL A 25 -4.42 -0.77 -4.41
C VAL A 25 -5.57 0.16 -4.04
N PHE A 26 -6.81 -0.32 -4.13
CA PHE A 26 -7.99 0.54 -4.08
C PHE A 26 -8.56 0.70 -2.68
N VAL A 27 -8.42 -0.32 -1.83
CA VAL A 27 -8.91 -0.27 -0.43
C VAL A 27 -8.43 0.99 0.32
N PRO A 28 -7.12 1.32 0.35
CA PRO A 28 -6.63 2.47 1.11
C PRO A 28 -7.04 3.80 0.49
N LEU A 29 -7.12 3.87 -0.85
CA LEU A 29 -7.62 5.05 -1.57
C LEU A 29 -9.08 5.31 -1.24
N LEU A 30 -9.92 4.27 -1.18
CA LEU A 30 -11.32 4.38 -0.79
C LEU A 30 -11.45 4.83 0.66
N VAL A 31 -10.70 4.23 1.59
CA VAL A 31 -10.70 4.61 3.01
C VAL A 31 -10.27 6.07 3.17
N ALA A 32 -9.22 6.50 2.46
CA ALA A 32 -8.77 7.89 2.46
C ALA A 32 -9.84 8.84 1.91
N GLY A 33 -10.43 8.53 0.75
CA GLY A 33 -11.52 9.32 0.17
C GLY A 33 -12.72 9.46 1.12
N LEU A 34 -13.11 8.37 1.78
CA LEU A 34 -14.19 8.36 2.77
C LEU A 34 -13.82 9.17 4.02
N ALA A 35 -12.59 9.05 4.52
CA ALA A 35 -12.11 9.86 5.64
C ALA A 35 -12.20 11.35 5.34
N SER A 36 -11.89 11.76 4.11
CA SER A 36 -12.08 13.13 3.64
C SER A 36 -13.55 13.51 3.49
N ARG A 37 -14.38 12.61 2.96
CA ARG A 37 -15.81 12.86 2.75
C ARG A 37 -16.57 13.08 4.06
N PHE A 38 -16.19 12.37 5.11
CA PHE A 38 -16.77 12.48 6.44
C PHE A 38 -16.05 13.49 7.35
N HIS A 39 -15.15 14.32 6.79
CA HIS A 39 -14.40 15.34 7.51
C HIS A 39 -13.51 14.83 8.66
N PHE A 40 -13.15 13.54 8.66
CA PHE A 40 -12.18 12.97 9.60
C PHE A 40 -10.76 13.45 9.33
N PHE A 41 -10.42 13.72 8.06
CA PHE A 41 -9.11 14.21 7.65
C PHE A 41 -9.22 15.15 6.46
N HIS A 42 -8.44 16.23 6.44
CA HIS A 42 -8.41 17.18 5.33
C HIS A 42 -7.12 17.01 4.54
N PHE A 43 -7.24 16.55 3.30
CA PHE A 43 -6.11 16.50 2.36
C PHE A 43 -5.83 17.89 1.78
N SER A 44 -4.66 18.03 1.16
CA SER A 44 -4.33 19.24 0.39
C SER A 44 -5.34 19.49 -0.73
N GLU A 45 -5.55 20.77 -1.08
CA GLU A 45 -6.62 21.19 -2.00
C GLU A 45 -6.60 20.44 -3.35
N SER A 46 -5.40 20.19 -3.87
CA SER A 46 -5.19 19.44 -5.13
C SER A 46 -5.69 17.98 -5.09
N PHE A 47 -5.98 17.43 -3.90
CA PHE A 47 -6.41 16.05 -3.71
C PHE A 47 -7.85 15.92 -3.17
N LEU A 48 -8.59 17.03 -3.04
CA LEU A 48 -9.99 17.00 -2.60
C LEU A 48 -10.89 16.18 -3.54
N TRP A 49 -10.49 16.03 -4.81
CA TRP A 49 -11.17 15.19 -5.79
C TRP A 49 -11.34 13.74 -5.33
N LEU A 50 -10.47 13.23 -4.45
CA LEU A 50 -10.54 11.87 -3.89
C LEU A 50 -11.83 11.65 -3.07
N SER A 51 -12.42 12.74 -2.55
CA SER A 51 -13.66 12.72 -1.78
C SER A 51 -14.93 13.00 -2.62
N SER A 52 -14.76 13.23 -3.92
CA SER A 52 -15.87 13.47 -4.83
C SER A 52 -16.73 12.20 -5.00
N THR A 53 -18.04 12.37 -5.16
CA THR A 53 -18.96 11.25 -5.36
C THR A 53 -18.55 10.33 -6.52
N PRO A 54 -18.13 10.84 -7.70
CA PRO A 54 -17.64 9.99 -8.78
C PRO A 54 -16.40 9.18 -8.41
N ALA A 55 -15.43 9.80 -7.72
CA ALA A 55 -14.21 9.11 -7.28
C ALA A 55 -14.53 8.00 -6.27
N LEU A 56 -15.41 8.26 -5.30
CA LEU A 56 -15.80 7.27 -4.29
C LEU A 56 -16.56 6.09 -4.90
N ILE A 57 -17.45 6.34 -5.88
CA ILE A 57 -18.15 5.27 -6.58
C ILE A 57 -17.16 4.43 -7.39
N ALA A 58 -16.24 5.07 -8.13
CA ALA A 58 -15.24 4.37 -8.92
C ALA A 58 -14.28 3.54 -8.04
N LEU A 59 -13.77 4.12 -6.96
CA LEU A 59 -12.90 3.44 -5.99
C LEU A 59 -13.66 2.32 -5.25
N GLY A 60 -14.94 2.52 -4.93
CA GLY A 60 -15.80 1.50 -4.33
C GLY A 60 -15.98 0.30 -5.25
N ALA A 61 -16.37 0.54 -6.51
CA ALA A 61 -16.48 -0.51 -7.51
C ALA A 61 -15.15 -1.23 -7.74
N ALA A 62 -14.06 -0.48 -7.88
CA ALA A 62 -12.72 -1.01 -8.07
C ALA A 62 -12.27 -1.87 -6.86
N THR A 63 -12.61 -1.45 -5.64
CA THR A 63 -12.33 -2.22 -4.41
C THR A 63 -13.11 -3.53 -4.37
N ILE A 64 -14.38 -3.53 -4.76
CA ILE A 64 -15.19 -4.76 -4.84
C ILE A 64 -14.60 -5.72 -5.87
N ILE A 65 -14.25 -5.21 -7.06
CA ILE A 65 -13.62 -6.00 -8.13
C ILE A 65 -12.26 -6.54 -7.68
N GLU A 66 -11.45 -5.71 -7.01
CA GLU A 66 -10.16 -6.12 -6.46
C GLU A 66 -10.31 -7.22 -5.42
N ILE A 67 -11.23 -7.09 -4.46
CA ILE A 67 -11.42 -8.14 -3.44
C ILE A 67 -11.93 -9.42 -4.10
N ALA A 68 -12.97 -9.35 -4.92
CA ALA A 68 -13.58 -10.51 -5.57
C ALA A 68 -12.64 -11.19 -6.56
N GLY A 69 -11.88 -10.42 -7.35
CA GLY A 69 -11.00 -10.93 -8.40
C GLY A 69 -9.86 -11.80 -7.87
N TYR A 70 -9.41 -11.56 -6.64
CA TYR A 70 -8.38 -12.39 -6.00
C TYR A 70 -8.88 -13.74 -5.48
N TYR A 71 -10.20 -13.98 -5.48
CA TYR A 71 -10.77 -15.31 -5.20
C TYR A 71 -11.06 -16.12 -6.47
N ILE A 72 -10.93 -15.51 -7.65
CA ILE A 72 -11.20 -16.17 -8.94
C ILE A 72 -9.86 -16.51 -9.62
N PRO A 73 -9.53 -17.79 -9.81
CA PRO A 73 -8.34 -18.21 -10.55
C PRO A 73 -8.36 -17.61 -11.96
N PHE A 74 -7.22 -17.15 -12.49
CA PHE A 74 -7.03 -16.40 -13.74
C PHE A 74 -7.19 -14.88 -13.60
N VAL A 75 -8.26 -14.41 -12.95
CA VAL A 75 -8.44 -12.98 -12.68
C VAL A 75 -7.35 -12.49 -11.72
N ASP A 76 -7.01 -13.30 -10.72
CA ASP A 76 -5.90 -13.07 -9.80
C ASP A 76 -4.55 -12.83 -10.51
N ASN A 77 -4.20 -13.62 -11.51
CA ASN A 77 -2.94 -13.47 -12.26
C ASN A 77 -2.88 -12.17 -13.08
N ILE A 78 -4.00 -11.76 -13.67
CA ILE A 78 -4.08 -10.49 -14.40
C ILE A 78 -3.93 -9.32 -13.42
N LEU A 79 -4.68 -9.37 -12.31
CA LEU A 79 -4.60 -8.36 -11.26
C LEU A 79 -3.19 -8.27 -10.67
N ASP A 80 -2.54 -9.40 -10.40
CA ASP A 80 -1.16 -9.44 -9.88
C ASP A 80 -0.16 -8.75 -10.81
N THR A 81 -0.35 -8.86 -12.13
CA THR A 81 0.56 -8.27 -13.12
C THR A 81 0.52 -6.74 -13.07
N ILE A 82 -0.66 -6.15 -12.83
CA ILE A 82 -0.85 -4.69 -12.81
C ILE A 82 -0.85 -4.11 -11.39
N ALA A 83 -1.03 -4.94 -10.36
CA ALA A 83 -1.16 -4.47 -8.98
C ALA A 83 0.10 -3.78 -8.47
N ALA A 84 1.30 -4.27 -8.78
CA ALA A 84 2.55 -3.65 -8.32
C ALA A 84 2.78 -2.21 -8.85
N PRO A 85 2.67 -1.94 -10.17
CA PRO A 85 2.79 -0.57 -10.66
C PRO A 85 1.63 0.30 -10.17
N MET A 86 0.41 -0.23 -10.11
CA MET A 86 -0.74 0.52 -9.59
C MET A 86 -0.61 0.87 -8.12
N ALA A 87 -0.10 -0.04 -7.27
CA ALA A 87 0.16 0.19 -5.86
C ALA A 87 1.18 1.32 -5.68
N THR A 88 2.23 1.33 -6.50
CA THR A 88 3.25 2.39 -6.49
C THR A 88 2.65 3.76 -6.81
N ILE A 89 1.77 3.84 -7.81
CA ILE A 89 1.06 5.07 -8.18
C ILE A 89 0.10 5.49 -7.05
N ALA A 90 -0.72 4.57 -6.55
CA ALA A 90 -1.68 4.83 -5.48
C ALA A 90 -0.99 5.31 -4.19
N GLY A 91 0.09 4.63 -3.79
CA GLY A 91 0.88 4.99 -2.63
C GLY A 91 1.57 6.35 -2.78
N THR A 92 2.06 6.67 -3.98
CA THR A 92 2.58 8.01 -4.30
C THR A 92 1.49 9.06 -4.10
N VAL A 93 0.31 8.87 -4.68
CA VAL A 93 -0.82 9.81 -4.59
C VAL A 93 -1.23 10.03 -3.13
N LEU A 94 -1.34 8.97 -2.32
CA LEU A 94 -1.72 9.10 -0.90
C LEU A 94 -0.63 9.74 -0.04
N ALA A 95 0.64 9.48 -0.31
CA ALA A 95 1.72 10.15 0.42
C ALA A 95 1.79 11.64 0.07
N THR A 96 1.74 11.97 -1.22
CA THR A 96 1.75 13.37 -1.71
C THR A 96 0.55 14.16 -1.18
N SER A 97 -0.61 13.54 -0.99
CA SER A 97 -1.83 14.23 -0.56
C SER A 97 -1.77 14.74 0.88
N VAL A 98 -0.93 14.15 1.73
CA VAL A 98 -0.82 14.47 3.16
C VAL A 98 0.49 15.12 3.58
N ILE A 99 1.58 14.93 2.84
CA ILE A 99 2.89 15.47 3.21
C ILE A 99 2.85 17.02 3.12
N PRO A 100 3.12 17.75 4.23
CA PRO A 100 3.01 19.19 4.27
C PRO A 100 4.30 19.85 3.74
N ILE A 101 4.49 19.79 2.42
CA ILE A 101 5.59 20.46 1.71
C ILE A 101 4.99 21.49 0.75
N ASP A 102 5.43 22.75 0.87
CA ASP A 102 4.90 23.86 0.06
C ASP A 102 5.32 23.77 -1.41
N ASN A 103 6.55 23.31 -1.67
CA ASN A 103 7.05 23.18 -3.02
C ASN A 103 6.48 21.92 -3.70
N GLU A 104 5.65 22.12 -4.73
CA GLU A 104 4.96 21.02 -5.45
C GLU A 104 5.92 19.96 -5.98
N TRP A 105 7.06 20.35 -6.58
CA TRP A 105 8.05 19.41 -7.11
C TRP A 105 8.65 18.54 -6.01
N VAL A 106 9.06 19.17 -4.90
CA VAL A 106 9.64 18.45 -3.76
C VAL A 106 8.59 17.53 -3.12
N LYS A 107 7.32 17.97 -3.05
CA LYS A 107 6.21 17.19 -2.51
C LYS A 107 5.97 15.91 -3.31
N TRP A 108 5.95 15.99 -4.65
CA TRP A 108 5.82 14.80 -5.51
C TRP A 108 7.04 13.89 -5.44
N ILE A 109 8.26 14.45 -5.42
CA ILE A 109 9.48 13.65 -5.25
C ILE A 109 9.44 12.89 -3.91
N ALA A 110 9.08 13.59 -2.83
CA ALA A 110 8.93 12.99 -1.51
C ALA A 110 7.86 11.88 -1.55
N GLY A 111 6.67 12.14 -2.09
CA GLY A 111 5.61 11.16 -2.21
C GLY A 111 5.98 9.93 -3.05
N ILE A 112 6.75 10.10 -4.14
CA ILE A 112 7.26 8.97 -4.94
C ILE A 112 8.22 8.12 -4.11
N ILE A 113 9.16 8.76 -3.41
CA ILE A 113 10.18 8.04 -2.63
C ILE A 113 9.55 7.35 -1.43
N THR A 114 8.78 8.08 -0.63
CA THR A 114 8.23 7.58 0.63
C THR A 114 7.02 6.70 0.38
N GLY A 115 6.08 7.13 -0.47
CA GLY A 115 4.83 6.43 -0.73
C GLY A 115 4.93 5.39 -1.84
N GLY A 116 5.40 5.80 -3.03
CA GLY A 116 5.62 4.88 -4.14
C GLY A 116 6.62 3.79 -3.77
N GLY A 117 7.73 4.15 -3.14
CA GLY A 117 8.73 3.22 -2.64
C GLY A 117 8.17 2.21 -1.63
N SER A 118 7.42 2.65 -0.61
CA SER A 118 6.84 1.74 0.39
C SER A 118 5.81 0.78 -0.24
N ALA A 119 4.91 1.31 -1.06
CA ALA A 119 3.86 0.53 -1.71
C ALA A 119 4.45 -0.50 -2.68
N GLY A 120 5.41 -0.09 -3.50
CA GLY A 120 6.07 -0.96 -4.48
C GLY A 120 6.85 -2.09 -3.81
N LEU A 121 7.53 -1.81 -2.68
CA LEU A 121 8.26 -2.83 -1.92
C LEU A 121 7.31 -3.87 -1.31
N ILE A 122 6.20 -3.43 -0.72
CA ILE A 122 5.20 -4.35 -0.14
C ILE A 122 4.52 -5.16 -1.25
N ALA A 123 4.04 -4.51 -2.32
CA ALA A 123 3.38 -5.19 -3.44
C ALA A 123 4.28 -6.23 -4.13
N SER A 124 5.56 -5.91 -4.30
CA SER A 124 6.52 -6.86 -4.85
C SER A 124 6.77 -8.03 -3.89
N GLY A 125 6.85 -7.74 -2.58
CA GLY A 125 7.04 -8.76 -1.55
C GLY A 125 5.86 -9.73 -1.44
N THR A 126 4.64 -9.22 -1.46
CA THR A 126 3.40 -10.01 -1.43
C THR A 126 3.22 -10.84 -2.70
N GLY A 127 3.48 -10.26 -3.87
CA GLY A 127 3.46 -11.00 -5.14
C GLY A 127 4.41 -12.21 -5.13
N ILE A 128 5.62 -12.05 -4.57
CA ILE A 128 6.55 -13.18 -4.39
C ILE A 128 5.98 -14.25 -3.45
N LEU A 129 5.33 -13.86 -2.34
CA LEU A 129 4.71 -14.80 -1.40
C LEU A 129 3.59 -15.62 -2.06
N ARG A 130 2.71 -14.97 -2.84
CA ARG A 130 1.65 -15.64 -3.60
C ARG A 130 2.22 -16.61 -4.64
N LEU A 131 3.23 -16.20 -5.40
CA LEU A 131 3.92 -17.07 -6.36
C LEU A 131 4.50 -18.34 -5.70
N PHE A 132 5.05 -18.23 -4.48
CA PHE A 132 5.51 -19.40 -3.74
C PHE A 132 4.33 -20.25 -3.24
N SER A 133 3.30 -19.63 -2.68
CA SER A 133 2.11 -20.31 -2.17
C SER A 133 1.43 -21.13 -3.26
N THR A 134 1.15 -20.52 -4.42
CA THR A 134 0.50 -21.19 -5.56
C THR A 134 1.28 -22.42 -6.02
N LYS A 135 2.61 -22.32 -6.06
CA LYS A 135 3.49 -23.46 -6.43
C LYS A 135 3.51 -24.57 -5.39
N THR A 136 3.44 -24.24 -4.10
CA THR A 136 3.53 -25.25 -3.03
C THR A 136 2.20 -25.89 -2.66
N THR A 137 1.08 -25.19 -2.86
CA THR A 137 -0.25 -25.63 -2.37
C THR A 137 -1.26 -25.86 -3.50
N LEU A 138 -0.83 -25.96 -4.76
CA LEU A 138 -1.70 -26.09 -5.94
C LEU A 138 -2.82 -25.02 -5.99
N GLY A 139 -2.51 -23.78 -5.56
CA GLY A 139 -3.44 -22.64 -5.58
C GLY A 139 -4.30 -22.40 -4.33
N THR A 140 -4.46 -23.39 -3.43
CA THR A 140 -5.33 -23.24 -2.24
C THR A 140 -4.83 -22.23 -1.20
N GLY A 141 -3.50 -22.09 -1.05
CA GLY A 141 -2.89 -21.13 -0.13
C GLY A 141 -3.02 -19.67 -0.58
N ASN A 142 -3.32 -19.41 -1.86
CA ASN A 142 -3.47 -18.04 -2.37
C ASN A 142 -4.64 -17.33 -1.67
N ASN A 143 -5.73 -18.05 -1.38
CA ASN A 143 -6.90 -17.48 -0.71
C ASN A 143 -6.59 -17.00 0.72
N PHE A 144 -5.73 -17.71 1.45
CA PHE A 144 -5.31 -17.31 2.80
C PHE A 144 -4.44 -16.06 2.77
N VAL A 145 -3.49 -16.00 1.82
CA VAL A 145 -2.64 -14.82 1.63
C VAL A 145 -3.48 -13.62 1.22
N ALA A 146 -4.37 -13.79 0.22
CA ALA A 146 -5.27 -12.74 -0.26
C ALA A 146 -6.19 -12.21 0.85
N THR A 147 -6.68 -13.09 1.73
CA THR A 147 -7.51 -12.70 2.88
C THR A 147 -6.68 -11.91 3.90
N GLY A 148 -5.47 -12.36 4.22
CA GLY A 148 -4.56 -11.64 5.12
C GLY A 148 -4.21 -10.24 4.60
N GLU A 149 -3.99 -10.11 3.29
CA GLU A 149 -3.73 -8.83 2.63
C GLU A 149 -4.95 -7.91 2.63
N ASN A 150 -6.16 -8.46 2.39
CA ASN A 150 -7.40 -7.69 2.53
C ASN A 150 -7.58 -7.16 3.95
N THR A 151 -7.37 -8.01 4.96
CA THR A 151 -7.45 -7.61 6.37
C THR A 151 -6.39 -6.56 6.70
N ALA A 152 -5.15 -6.75 6.26
CA ALA A 152 -4.07 -5.79 6.48
C ALA A 152 -4.35 -4.44 5.81
N ALA A 153 -4.90 -4.44 4.58
CA ALA A 153 -5.24 -3.22 3.87
C ALA A 153 -6.40 -2.48 4.55
N VAL A 154 -7.49 -3.16 4.90
CA VAL A 154 -8.66 -2.53 5.54
C VAL A 154 -8.30 -2.03 6.94
N ALA A 155 -7.81 -2.92 7.80
CA ALA A 155 -7.49 -2.58 9.18
C ALA A 155 -6.34 -1.58 9.23
N GLY A 156 -5.28 -1.79 8.46
CA GLY A 156 -4.13 -0.90 8.40
C GLY A 156 -4.50 0.51 7.94
N SER A 157 -5.35 0.64 6.92
CA SER A 157 -5.78 1.97 6.43
C SER A 157 -6.60 2.72 7.47
N ILE A 158 -7.53 2.04 8.14
CA ILE A 158 -8.35 2.65 9.21
C ILE A 158 -7.47 3.03 10.40
N LEU A 159 -6.63 2.11 10.89
CA LEU A 159 -5.74 2.36 12.02
C LEU A 159 -4.71 3.45 11.71
N SER A 160 -4.34 3.65 10.45
CA SER A 160 -3.42 4.72 10.04
C SER A 160 -3.97 6.11 10.37
N PHE A 161 -5.29 6.32 10.30
CA PHE A 161 -5.90 7.60 10.72
C PHE A 161 -5.94 7.79 12.24
N ILE A 162 -5.93 6.70 13.02
CA ILE A 162 -6.03 6.74 14.49
C ILE A 162 -4.63 6.85 15.13
N ILE A 163 -3.69 6.02 14.66
CA ILE A 163 -2.33 5.89 15.20
C ILE A 163 -1.28 5.85 14.06
N PRO A 164 -1.14 6.94 13.28
CA PRO A 164 -0.31 6.98 12.06
C PRO A 164 1.16 6.64 12.33
N VAL A 165 1.75 7.19 13.40
CA VAL A 165 3.16 6.97 13.75
C VAL A 165 3.42 5.50 14.07
N VAL A 166 2.52 4.86 14.82
CA VAL A 166 2.66 3.44 15.18
C VAL A 166 2.54 2.57 13.93
N MET A 167 1.56 2.84 13.06
CA MET A 167 1.39 2.08 11.81
C MET A 167 2.58 2.25 10.86
N ALA A 168 3.11 3.47 10.70
CA ALA A 168 4.29 3.72 9.89
C ALA A 168 5.51 2.91 10.38
N VAL A 169 5.71 2.87 11.69
CA VAL A 169 6.79 2.08 12.31
C VAL A 169 6.58 0.57 12.08
N ILE A 170 5.36 0.05 12.28
CA ILE A 170 5.03 -1.36 12.03
C ILE A 170 5.31 -1.74 10.58
N PHE A 171 4.85 -0.94 9.61
CA PHE A 171 5.07 -1.21 8.19
C PHE A 171 6.54 -1.06 7.80
N LEU A 172 7.27 -0.12 8.40
CA LEU A 172 8.72 -0.02 8.20
C LEU A 172 9.44 -1.30 8.65
N PHE A 173 9.12 -1.81 9.85
CA PHE A 173 9.69 -3.07 10.33
C PHE A 173 9.32 -4.24 9.42
N PHE A 174 8.07 -4.28 8.94
CA PHE A 174 7.62 -5.30 7.99
C PHE A 174 8.41 -5.25 6.68
N ILE A 175 8.59 -4.06 6.09
CA ILE A 175 9.39 -3.87 4.87
C ILE A 175 10.83 -4.34 5.08
N VAL A 176 11.48 -3.90 6.17
CA VAL A 176 12.86 -4.31 6.50
C VAL A 176 12.95 -5.82 6.66
N TRP A 177 11.97 -6.45 7.30
CA TRP A 177 11.92 -7.91 7.48
C TRP A 177 11.79 -8.64 6.13
N VAL A 178 10.90 -8.19 5.25
CA VAL A 178 10.74 -8.75 3.89
C VAL A 178 12.04 -8.62 3.10
N LEU A 179 12.66 -7.44 3.09
CA LEU A 179 13.92 -7.18 2.39
C LEU A 179 15.06 -8.09 2.88
N ARG A 180 15.21 -8.24 4.20
CA ARG A 180 16.22 -9.14 4.79
C ARG A 180 16.02 -10.59 4.36
N LYS A 181 14.76 -11.06 4.35
CA LYS A 181 14.42 -12.44 3.97
C LYS A 181 14.70 -12.70 2.49
N VAL A 182 14.33 -11.78 1.62
CA VAL A 182 14.61 -11.85 0.18
C VAL A 182 16.12 -11.82 -0.07
N TRP A 183 16.86 -10.93 0.58
CA TRP A 183 18.31 -10.81 0.41
C TRP A 183 19.07 -12.06 0.86
N LYS A 184 18.71 -12.64 2.01
CA LYS A 184 19.31 -13.90 2.50
C LYS A 184 19.09 -15.05 1.51
N LYS A 185 17.89 -15.16 0.93
CA LYS A 185 17.54 -16.20 -0.05
C LYS A 185 18.30 -16.03 -1.37
N MET A 186 18.52 -14.79 -1.83
CA MET A 186 19.31 -14.51 -3.03
C MET A 186 20.82 -14.78 -2.81
N ARG A 187 21.37 -14.44 -1.64
CA ARG A 187 22.78 -14.73 -1.31
C ARG A 187 23.06 -16.22 -1.19
N GLY A 188 22.14 -17.00 -0.61
CA GLY A 188 22.30 -18.47 -0.50
C GLY A 188 22.35 -19.21 -1.84
N ARG A 189 21.83 -18.61 -2.93
CA ARG A 189 21.89 -19.19 -4.29
C ARG A 189 23.20 -18.92 -5.03
N ARG A 190 24.02 -17.96 -4.57
CA ARG A 190 25.32 -17.64 -5.20
C ARG A 190 26.43 -18.63 -4.83
N GLN A 191 26.33 -19.37 -3.73
CA GLN A 191 27.35 -20.36 -3.34
C GLN A 191 27.22 -21.72 -4.03
N VAL A 192 26.08 -22.05 -4.65
CA VAL A 192 25.82 -23.38 -5.24
C VAL A 192 26.14 -23.42 -6.75
N ARG A 193 26.50 -22.28 -7.37
CA ARG A 193 26.84 -22.20 -8.81
C ARG A 193 28.35 -22.23 -9.10
N THR A 194 29.17 -22.48 -8.09
CA THR A 194 30.63 -22.62 -8.20
C THR A 194 31.08 -23.90 -7.49
N VAL A 195 30.63 -25.06 -7.97
CA VAL A 195 31.28 -26.36 -7.75
C VAL A 195 31.09 -27.17 -9.04
#